data_AF-A0A7W6G3W0-F1
#
_entry.id   AF-A0A7W6G3W0-F1
#
_cell.length_a   1.000
_cell.length_b   1.000
_cell.length_c   1.000
_cell.angle_alpha   90.00
_cell.angle_beta   90.00
_cell.angle_gamma   90.00
#
_symmetry.space_group_name_H-M   'P 1'
#
loop_
_entity.id
_entity.type
_entity.pdbx_description
1 polymer ?
#
loop_
_entity_poly.entity_id
_entity_poly.type
_entity_poly.pdbx_seq_one_letter_code
_entity_poly.pdbx_strand_id
1 'polypeptide(L)'
;MAQNGELTLDELCVELCGSGVIVHRPSVGRLLQRLDLSHKKSLMASEQQRPGVARARELWTGRRQPFFNKALARLVFIDETSTNTKLTKQTG
;
A
#
# COMPACT_ATOMS: atom_id res chain seq x y z
N MET A 1 -19.41 5.86 3.96
CA MET A 1 -19.24 4.90 2.86
C MET A 1 -17.75 4.81 2.60
N ALA A 2 -17.15 3.65 2.84
CA ALA A 2 -15.72 3.46 2.66
C ALA A 2 -15.38 3.62 1.18
N GLN A 3 -14.44 4.51 0.86
CA GLN A 3 -14.01 4.75 -0.51
C GLN A 3 -13.16 3.54 -0.98
N ASN A 4 -13.80 2.64 -1.73
CA ASN A 4 -13.25 1.69 -2.71
C ASN A 4 -11.84 1.09 -2.47
N GLY A 5 -11.62 0.42 -1.33
CA GLY A 5 -10.38 -0.35 -1.15
C GLY A 5 -10.28 -1.18 0.12
N GLU A 6 -11.07 -0.88 1.15
CA GLU A 6 -10.97 -1.56 2.45
C GLU A 6 -12.29 -2.19 2.91
N LEU A 7 -13.13 -2.66 1.99
CA LEU A 7 -14.37 -3.33 2.39
C LEU A 7 -14.07 -4.76 2.86
N THR A 8 -14.42 -5.07 4.10
CA THR A 8 -14.35 -6.43 4.64
C THR A 8 -15.45 -7.30 4.04
N LEU A 9 -15.28 -8.64 4.10
CA LEU A 9 -16.33 -9.58 3.67
C LEU A 9 -17.64 -9.40 4.44
N ASP A 10 -17.54 -8.97 5.70
CA ASP A 10 -18.69 -8.77 6.58
C ASP A 10 -19.46 -7.50 6.21
N GLU A 11 -18.75 -6.40 5.92
CA GLU A 11 -19.34 -5.18 5.36
C GLU A 11 -19.98 -5.44 4.00
N LEU A 12 -19.36 -6.27 3.15
CA LEU A 12 -19.95 -6.69 1.87
C LEU A 12 -21.27 -7.45 2.05
N CYS A 13 -21.38 -8.29 3.08
CA CYS A 13 -22.63 -8.97 3.38
C CYS A 13 -23.72 -7.98 3.83
N VAL A 14 -23.36 -6.94 4.60
CA VAL A 14 -24.30 -5.89 5.03
C VAL A 14 -24.79 -5.07 3.83
N GLU A 15 -23.90 -4.68 2.92
CA GLU A 15 -24.28 -3.93 1.71
C GLU A 15 -25.19 -4.75 0.77
N LEU A 16 -24.87 -6.03 0.58
CA LEU A 16 -25.71 -6.93 -0.21
C LEU A 16 -27.09 -7.12 0.43
N CYS A 17 -27.16 -7.27 1.75
CA CYS A 17 -28.41 -7.35 2.49
C CYS A 17 -29.26 -6.08 2.33
N GLY A 18 -28.64 -4.89 2.42
CA GLY A 18 -29.29 -3.62 2.15
C GLY A 18 -29.81 -3.47 0.72
N SER A 19 -29.23 -4.23 -0.21
CA SER A 19 -29.67 -4.33 -1.62
C SER A 19 -30.72 -5.45 -1.86
N GLY A 20 -31.19 -6.11 -0.80
CA GLY A 20 -32.18 -7.21 -0.86
C GLY A 20 -31.60 -8.60 -1.10
N VAL A 21 -30.26 -8.75 -1.10
CA VAL A 21 -29.56 -10.00 -1.36
C VAL A 21 -28.98 -10.55 -0.06
N ILE A 22 -29.64 -11.56 0.52
CA ILE A 22 -29.17 -12.19 1.76
C ILE A 22 -28.13 -13.26 1.41
N VAL A 23 -26.90 -13.06 1.86
CA VAL A 23 -25.78 -13.99 1.64
C VAL A 23 -25.01 -14.26 2.92
N HIS A 24 -24.46 -15.46 3.03
CA HIS A 24 -23.52 -15.80 4.09
C HIS A 24 -22.09 -15.49 3.66
N ARG A 25 -21.26 -15.03 4.62
CA ARG A 25 -19.84 -14.72 4.45
C ARG A 25 -19.03 -15.78 3.67
N PRO A 26 -19.18 -17.10 3.90
CA PRO A 26 -18.44 -18.12 3.14
C PRO A 26 -18.87 -18.21 1.67
N SER A 27 -20.10 -17.84 1.34
CA SER A 27 -20.59 -17.81 -0.04
C SER A 27 -19.97 -16.66 -0.82
N VAL A 28 -19.87 -15.49 -0.18
CA VAL A 28 -19.19 -14.31 -0.75
C VAL A 28 -17.71 -14.60 -0.97
N GLY A 29 -17.00 -15.15 0.04
CA GLY A 29 -15.58 -15.50 -0.10
C GLY A 29 -15.31 -16.51 -1.21
N ARG A 30 -16.12 -17.57 -1.31
CA ARG A 30 -15.99 -18.58 -2.39
C ARG A 30 -16.29 -18.00 -3.77
N LEU A 31 -17.26 -17.09 -3.87
CA LEU A 31 -17.59 -16.42 -5.13
C LEU A 31 -16.43 -15.53 -5.60
N LEU A 32 -15.88 -14.69 -4.73
CA LEU A 32 -14.75 -13.82 -5.07
C LEU A 32 -13.53 -14.63 -5.52
N GLN A 33 -13.23 -15.74 -4.84
CA GLN A 33 -12.18 -16.67 -5.26
C GLN A 33 -12.43 -17.28 -6.64
N ARG A 34 -13.67 -17.69 -6.94
CA ARG A 34 -14.04 -18.23 -8.27
C ARG A 34 -13.94 -17.19 -9.38
N LEU A 35 -14.13 -15.92 -9.05
CA LEU A 35 -13.99 -14.79 -9.98
C LEU A 35 -12.54 -14.27 -10.09
N ASP A 36 -11.60 -14.92 -9.40
CA ASP A 36 -10.19 -14.49 -9.29
C ASP A 36 -10.03 -13.06 -8.73
N LEU A 37 -11.00 -12.63 -7.91
CA LEU A 37 -10.96 -11.34 -7.22
C LEU A 37 -10.26 -11.52 -5.88
N SER A 38 -8.96 -11.25 -5.86
CA SER A 38 -8.12 -11.27 -4.66
C SER A 38 -7.76 -9.85 -4.21
N HIS A 39 -7.92 -9.59 -2.91
CA HIS A 39 -7.47 -8.33 -2.31
C HIS A 39 -6.12 -8.53 -1.61
N LYS A 40 -5.06 -8.01 -2.23
CA LYS A 40 -3.72 -8.02 -1.63
C LYS A 40 -3.66 -6.92 -0.56
N LYS A 41 -3.34 -7.29 0.68
CA LYS A 41 -3.03 -6.32 1.73
C LYS A 41 -1.87 -5.44 1.29
N SER A 42 -2.11 -4.14 1.16
CA SER A 42 -1.06 -3.13 0.99
C SER A 42 -0.79 -2.46 2.34
N LEU A 43 0.41 -2.64 2.88
CA LEU A 43 0.86 -1.83 4.01
C LEU A 43 1.44 -0.54 3.44
N MET A 44 0.72 0.56 3.63
CA MET A 44 1.24 1.91 3.35
C MET A 44 1.66 2.56 4.67
N ALA A 45 2.85 3.17 4.68
CA ALA A 45 3.28 3.93 5.84
C ALA A 45 2.37 5.15 6.02
N SER A 46 1.76 5.29 7.20
CA SER A 46 0.88 6.42 7.53
C SER A 46 1.58 7.78 7.38
N GLU A 47 2.90 7.82 7.57
CA GLU A 47 3.74 8.99 7.32
C GLU A 47 3.57 9.57 5.90
N GLN A 48 3.29 8.73 4.89
CA GLN A 48 3.09 9.20 3.52
C GLN A 48 1.92 10.16 3.39
N GLN A 49 0.93 10.08 4.30
CA GLN A 49 -0.24 10.95 4.33
C GLN A 49 0.02 12.27 5.07
N ARG A 50 1.19 12.45 5.69
CA ARG A 50 1.56 13.75 6.30
C ARG A 50 1.59 14.81 5.18
N PRO A 51 0.93 15.97 5.34
CA PRO A 51 0.79 16.95 4.26
C PRO A 51 2.11 17.38 3.61
N GLY A 52 3.18 17.50 4.40
CA GLY A 52 4.52 17.82 3.88
C GLY A 52 5.08 16.71 3.00
N VAL A 53 4.97 15.45 3.44
CA VAL A 53 5.46 14.27 2.71
C VAL A 53 4.65 14.05 1.44
N ALA A 54 3.32 14.15 1.52
CA ALA A 54 2.43 14.03 0.36
C ALA A 54 2.76 15.07 -0.72
N ARG A 55 2.89 16.35 -0.35
CA ARG A 55 3.28 17.42 -1.29
C ARG A 55 4.67 17.21 -1.87
N ALA A 56 5.64 16.79 -1.05
CA ALA A 56 6.99 16.51 -1.53
C ALA A 56 6.99 15.35 -2.54
N ARG A 57 6.19 14.31 -2.30
CA ARG A 57 6.02 13.18 -3.20
C ARG A 57 5.35 13.59 -4.51
N GLU A 58 4.29 14.40 -4.46
CA GLU A 58 3.63 14.94 -5.65
C GLU A 58 4.61 15.76 -6.50
N LEU A 59 5.36 16.68 -5.88
CA LEU A 59 6.39 17.46 -6.56
C LEU A 59 7.48 16.59 -7.16
N TRP A 60 7.91 15.55 -6.43
CA TRP A 60 8.91 14.61 -6.90
C TRP A 60 8.44 13.87 -8.16
N THR A 61 7.30 13.19 -8.07
CA THR A 61 6.76 12.36 -9.16
C THR A 61 6.31 13.21 -10.34
N GLY A 62 5.60 14.31 -10.10
CA GLY A 62 5.02 15.13 -11.17
C GLY A 62 6.02 16.04 -11.87
N ARG A 63 7.14 16.40 -11.22
CA ARG A 63 8.09 17.40 -11.79
C ARG A 63 9.53 16.93 -11.79
N ARG A 64 10.07 16.55 -10.63
CA ARG A 64 11.51 16.27 -10.49
C ARG A 64 11.93 15.00 -11.23
N GLN A 65 11.15 13.93 -11.13
CA GLN A 65 11.45 12.68 -11.82
C GLN A 65 11.48 12.85 -13.35
N PRO A 66 10.47 13.48 -14.01
CA PRO A 66 10.57 13.81 -15.44
C PRO A 66 11.80 14.64 -15.82
N PHE A 67 12.18 15.60 -14.95
CA PHE A 67 13.38 16.41 -15.18
C PHE A 67 14.66 15.56 -15.12
N PHE A 68 14.83 14.74 -14.07
CA PHE A 68 16.02 13.90 -13.91
C PHE A 68 16.11 12.76 -14.93
N ASN A 69 14.97 12.28 -15.43
CA ASN A 69 14.92 11.26 -16.49
C ASN A 69 15.65 11.70 -17.77
N LYS A 70 15.83 13.01 -18.00
CA LYS A 70 16.57 13.54 -19.16
C LYS A 70 18.08 13.29 -19.10
N ALA A 71 18.61 12.97 -17.91
CA ALA A 71 20.03 12.79 -17.67
C ALA A 71 20.30 11.62 -16.72
N LEU A 72 19.56 10.50 -16.88
CA LEU A 72 19.68 9.32 -16.01
C LEU A 72 21.12 8.83 -15.87
N ALA A 73 21.90 8.85 -16.95
CA ALA A 73 23.31 8.44 -16.95
C ALA A 73 24.22 9.29 -16.04
N ARG A 74 23.73 10.44 -15.55
CA ARG A 74 24.44 11.36 -14.66
C ARG A 74 23.81 11.45 -13.27
N LEU A 75 22.69 10.75 -13.03
CA LEU A 75 21.97 10.81 -11.76
C LEU A 75 22.61 9.83 -10.76
N VAL A 76 22.97 10.34 -9.59
CA VAL A 76 23.52 9.55 -8.48
C VAL A 76 22.65 9.76 -7.25
N PHE A 77 22.32 8.66 -6.56
CA PHE A 77 21.60 8.67 -5.29
C PHE A 77 22.60 8.46 -4.15
N ILE A 78 22.50 9.30 -3.12
CA ILE A 78 23.28 9.19 -1.89
C ILE A 78 22.28 9.07 -0.76
N ASP A 79 22.46 8.05 0.06
CA ASP A 79 21.64 7.81 1.25
C ASP A 79 22.55 7.47 2.41
N GLU A 80 22.15 7.89 3.61
CA GLU A 80 22.88 7.60 4.83
C GLU A 80 22.32 6.33 5.46
N THR A 81 23.19 5.35 5.69
CA THR A 81 22.86 4.16 6.47
C THR A 81 23.74 4.12 7.71
N SER A 82 23.13 3.86 8.87
CA SER A 82 23.86 3.64 10.11
C SER A 82 24.14 2.15 10.30
N THR A 83 25.35 1.82 10.74
CA THR A 83 25.71 0.47 11.17
C THR A 83 25.97 0.47 12.67
N ASN A 84 25.31 -0.40 13.43
CA ASN A 84 25.63 -0.58 14.84
C ASN A 84 26.77 -1.60 15.00
N THR A 85 27.57 -1.44 16.05
CA THR A 85 28.68 -2.36 16.39
C THR A 85 28.32 -3.36 17.48
N LYS A 86 27.03 -3.54 17.81
CA LYS A 86 26.53 -4.59 18.71
C LYS A 86 26.61 -5.95 18.00
N LEU A 87 27.83 -6.38 17.74
CA LEU A 87 28.13 -7.72 17.24
C LEU A 87 28.10 -8.68 18.44
N THR A 88 27.36 -9.78 18.30
CA THR A 88 27.46 -10.89 19.24
C THR A 88 28.87 -11.47 19.14
N LYS A 89 29.59 -11.53 20.27
CA LYS A 89 30.94 -12.12 20.32
C LYS A 89 30.87 -13.55 19.75
N GLN A 90 31.72 -13.87 18.78
CA GLN A 90 31.72 -15.18 18.11
C GLN A 90 32.23 -16.32 19.00
N THR A 91 32.91 -16.03 20.11
CA THR A 91 33.45 -17.05 21.01
C THR A 91 33.44 -16.56 22.45
N GLY A 92 33.11 -17.48 23.36
CA GLY A 92 33.40 -17.42 24.79
C GLY A 92 34.42 -18.48 25.16
#